data_AF-A0A8S3Z3C2-F1
#
_entry.id   AF-A0A8S3Z3C2-F1
#
_cell.length_a   1.000
_cell.length_b   1.000
_cell.length_c   1.000
_cell.angle_alpha   90.00
_cell.angle_beta   90.00
_cell.angle_gamma   90.00
#
_symmetry.space_group_name_H-M   'P 1'
#
loop_
_entity.id
_entity.type
_entity.pdbx_description
1 polymer ?
#
loop_
_entity_poly.entity_id
_entity_poly.type
_entity_poly.pdbx_seq_one_letter_code
_entity_poly.pdbx_strand_id
1 'polypeptide(L)' 'SGFLQLGDVEYLIEPIRGHNQSKDGGQPHLVYRRSALHDKQDFKSRSQQEGPTCGVK' A
#
# COMPACT_ATOMS: atom_id res chain seq x y z
N SER A 1 -2.85 -3.07 4.88
CA SER A 1 -2.62 -2.83 3.43
C SER A 1 -1.44 -3.67 3.01
N GLY A 2 -1.33 -3.97 1.71
CA GLY A 2 -0.26 -4.79 1.14
C GLY A 2 0.00 -4.43 -0.31
N PHE A 3 0.96 -5.10 -0.94
CA PHE A 3 1.34 -4.88 -2.33
C PHE A 3 1.19 -6.16 -3.14
N LEU A 4 0.80 -6.03 -4.41
CA LEU A 4 0.73 -7.12 -5.37
C LEU A 4 1.57 -6.76 -6.59
N GLN A 5 2.46 -7.67 -6.99
CA GLN A 5 3.27 -7.51 -8.19
C GLN A 5 2.81 -8.49 -9.26
N LEU A 6 2.52 -7.97 -10.45
CA LEU A 6 2.11 -8.72 -11.64
C LEU A 6 3.02 -8.31 -12.80
N GLY A 7 4.03 -9.13 -13.09
CA GLY A 7 5.10 -8.79 -14.01
C GLY A 7 5.84 -7.54 -13.55
N ASP A 8 5.99 -6.56 -14.44
CA ASP A 8 6.64 -5.27 -14.17
C ASP A 8 5.70 -4.22 -13.56
N VAL A 9 4.46 -4.60 -13.24
CA VAL A 9 3.46 -3.69 -12.67
C VAL A 9 3.21 -4.02 -11.21
N GLU A 10 3.27 -3.00 -10.37
CA GLU A 10 2.99 -3.12 -8.94
C GLU A 10 1.70 -2.38 -8.57
N TYR A 11 0.96 -2.99 -7.64
CA TYR A 11 -0.32 -2.53 -7.17
C TYR A 11 -0.30 -2.37 -5.64
N LEU A 12 -0.93 -1.32 -5.14
CA LEU A 12 -1.24 -1.12 -3.73
C LEU A 12 -2.64 -1.65 -3.45
N ILE A 13 -2.76 -2.48 -2.43
CA ILE A 13 -4.03 -3.07 -1.97
C ILE A 13 -4.35 -2.58 -0.57
N GLU A 14 -5.48 -1.90 -0.41
CA GLU A 14 -5.92 -1.36 0.88
C GLU A 14 -7.31 -1.87 1.27
N PRO A 15 -7.52 -2.33 2.52
CA PRO A 15 -8.86 -2.65 2.99
C PRO A 15 -9.72 -1.38 3.05
N ILE A 16 -10.98 -1.48 2.65
CA ILE A 16 -11.91 -0.35 2.77
C ILE A 16 -12.24 -0.14 4.26
N ARG A 17 -11.97 1.07 4.75
CA ARG A 17 -12.32 1.47 6.12
C ARG A 17 -13.83 1.72 6.21
N GLY A 18 -14.44 1.27 7.30
CA GLY A 18 -15.87 1.49 7.56
C GLY A 18 -16.81 0.57 6.78
N HIS A 19 -16.28 -0.41 6.04
CA HIS A 19 -17.11 -1.42 5.39
C HIS A 19 -17.22 -2.67 6.27
N ASN A 20 -18.45 -3.13 6.50
CA ASN A 20 -18.68 -4.38 7.20
C ASN A 20 -18.19 -5.57 6.36
N GLN A 21 -17.73 -6.62 7.04
CA GLN A 21 -17.47 -7.90 6.39
C GLN A 21 -18.75 -8.46 5.76
N SER A 22 -18.61 -9.12 4.62
CA SER A 22 -19.71 -9.87 4.02
C SER A 22 -20.09 -11.05 4.91
N LYS A 23 -21.26 -11.65 4.64
CA LYS A 23 -21.75 -12.83 5.37
C LYS A 23 -20.77 -14.01 5.31
N ASP A 24 -19.94 -14.05 4.27
CA ASP A 24 -18.93 -15.09 4.05
C ASP A 24 -17.56 -14.72 4.64
N GLY A 25 -17.48 -13.63 5.43
CA GLY A 25 -16.24 -13.14 6.04
C GLY A 25 -15.35 -12.33 5.08
N GLY A 26 -15.80 -12.06 3.85
CA GLY A 26 -15.05 -11.29 2.87
C GLY A 26 -15.00 -9.80 3.21
N GLN A 27 -13.84 -9.17 3.08
CA GLN A 27 -13.68 -7.73 3.23
C GLN A 27 -13.31 -7.10 1.88
N PRO A 28 -14.00 -6.03 1.44
CA PRO A 28 -13.65 -5.38 0.18
C PRO A 28 -12.32 -4.61 0.31
N HIS A 29 -11.55 -4.64 -0.76
CA HIS A 29 -10.26 -3.97 -0.87
C HIS A 29 -10.24 -3.06 -2.10
N LEU A 30 -9.52 -1.94 -2.00
CA LEU A 30 -9.20 -1.05 -3.11
C LEU A 30 -7.87 -1.47 -3.70
N VAL A 31 -7.78 -1.46 -5.03
CA VAL A 31 -6.58 -1.84 -5.76
C VAL A 31 -6.18 -0.68 -6.66
N TYR A 32 -4.99 -0.15 -6.44
CA TYR A 32 -4.43 0.95 -7.20
C TYR A 32 -3.17 0.51 -7.91
N ARG A 33 -2.99 0.87 -9.17
CA ARG A 33 -1.67 0.75 -9.82
C ARG A 33 -0.73 1.77 -9.17
N ARG A 34 0.42 1.35 -8.64
CA ARG A 34 1.34 2.25 -7.92
C ARG A 34 1.79 3.44 -8.76
N SER A 35 2.00 3.24 -10.06
CA SER A 35 2.39 4.32 -10.98
C SER A 35 1.36 5.44 -11.14
N ALA A 36 0.11 5.22 -10.70
CA ALA A 36 -0.96 6.22 -10.74
C ALA A 36 -1.17 6.93 -9.39
N LEU A 37 -0.45 6.52 -8.34
CA LEU A 37 -0.53 7.16 -7.02
C LEU A 37 0.42 8.36 -6.97
N HIS A 38 -0.07 9.49 -6.44
CA HIS A 38 0.81 10.59 -6.09
C HIS A 38 1.74 10.17 -4.94
N ASP A 39 2.97 10.72 -4.89
CA ASP A 39 4.00 10.37 -3.89
C ASP A 39 3.51 10.42 -2.44
N LYS A 40 2.49 11.24 -2.15
CA LYS A 40 1.88 11.34 -0.81
C LYS A 40 1.06 10.11 -0.42
N GLN A 41 0.60 9.28 -1.36
CA GLN A 41 -0.20 8.08 -1.10
C GLN A 41 0.61 6.78 -1.19
N ASP A 42 1.79 6.83 -1.80
CA ASP A 42 2.67 5.68 -1.87
C ASP A 42 3.53 5.58 -0.60
N PHE A 43 3.13 4.72 0.34
CA PHE A 43 3.89 4.53 1.59
C PHE A 43 5.33 4.04 1.33
N LYS A 44 5.55 3.30 0.23
CA LYS A 44 6.89 2.79 -0.14
C LYS A 44 7.83 3.90 -0.64
N SER A 45 7.32 4.96 -1.27
CA SER A 45 8.16 6.09 -1.70
C SER A 45 8.66 6.91 -0.50
N ARG A 46 7.83 7.03 0.55
CA ARG A 46 8.21 7.70 1.81
C ARG A 46 9.36 6.98 2.55
N SER A 47 9.38 5.64 2.53
CA SER A 47 10.46 4.86 3.15
C SER A 47 11.82 4.99 2.45
N GLN A 48 11.88 5.54 1.22
CA GLN A 48 13.15 5.88 0.56
C GLN A 48 13.58 7.34 0.77
N GLN A 49 12.77 8.17 1.44
CA GLN A 49 13.05 9.59 1.68
C GLN A 49 13.56 9.90 3.09
N GLU A 50 13.92 8.90 3.90
CA GLU A 50 14.67 9.13 5.14
C GLU A 50 16.17 8.99 4.84
N GLY A 51 16.92 10.07 5.10
CA GLY A 51 18.37 10.14 5.01
C GLY A 51 19.08 9.14 5.93
N PRO A 52 20.42 9.22 6.05
CA PRO A 52 21.20 8.20 6.75
C PRO A 52 20.64 7.98 8.15
N THR A 53 20.17 6.76 8.41
CA THR A 53 19.65 6.34 9.72
C THR A 53 20.76 6.52 10.75
N CYS A 54 20.68 7.62 11.51
CA CYS A 54 21.55 7.86 12.65
C CYS A 54 21.38 6.75 13.69
N GLY A 55 22.47 6.06 13.96
CA GLY A 55 22.81 5.55 15.29
C GLY A 55 22.16 4.23 15.71
N VAL A 56 22.96 3.17 15.71
CA VAL A 56 22.93 2.20 16.81
C VAL A 56 24.36 2.13 17.35
N LYS A 57 24.53 2.47 18.63
CA LYS A 57 25.72 2.14 19.42
C LYS A 57 25.60 0.71 19.91
#